data_AF-A0A7R9DGP8-F1
#
_entry.id   AF-A0A7R9DGP8-F1
#
_cell.length_a   1.000
_cell.length_b   1.000
_cell.length_c   1.000
_cell.angle_alpha   90.00
_cell.angle_beta   90.00
_cell.angle_gamma   90.00
#
_symmetry.space_group_name_H-M   'P 1'
#
loop_
_entity.id
_entity.type
_entity.pdbx_description
1 polymer ?
#
loop_
_entity_poly.entity_id
_entity_poly.type
_entity_poly.pdbx_seq_one_letter_code
_entity_poly.pdbx_strand_id
1 'polypeptide(L)'
;MSKRRDNTVSPLEQTEPDRSTLDLSELEAHTKLVSNIHKFHGSFARVSAMVDTLCDSGIYEKLDAEGRVKYDLFMSYALNSLFWMYLRTKGRNPAQTPIKSEINRVKEYFDKYQKIKDRKTIMPRVNQDVAKRFVRSGLWEPKDKKRRE
;
A
#
# COMPACT_ATOMS: atom_id res chain seq x y z
N MET A 1 -39.64 -39.03 24.54
CA MET A 1 -39.03 -37.89 25.27
C MET A 1 -37.62 -37.68 24.74
N SER A 2 -37.43 -36.74 23.82
CA SER A 2 -36.11 -36.17 23.53
C SER A 2 -36.35 -34.77 22.97
N LYS A 3 -35.77 -33.78 23.64
CA LYS A 3 -36.15 -32.38 23.63
C LYS A 3 -35.71 -31.76 22.30
N ARG A 4 -36.65 -31.17 21.55
CA ARG A 4 -36.34 -30.25 20.45
C ARG A 4 -35.52 -29.11 21.05
N ARG A 5 -34.33 -28.87 20.50
CA ARG A 5 -33.57 -27.65 20.77
C ARG A 5 -34.25 -26.54 19.98
N ASP A 6 -35.06 -25.75 20.67
CA ASP A 6 -35.60 -24.51 20.14
C ASP A 6 -34.42 -23.57 19.88
N ASN A 7 -34.02 -23.44 18.62
CA ASN A 7 -33.17 -22.35 18.18
C ASN A 7 -34.03 -21.07 18.19
N THR A 8 -34.14 -20.44 19.36
CA THR A 8 -34.59 -19.06 19.46
C THR A 8 -33.50 -18.18 18.89
N VAL A 9 -33.59 -17.91 17.58
CA VAL A 9 -32.86 -16.83 16.93
C VAL A 9 -33.33 -15.52 17.58
N SER A 10 -32.39 -14.79 18.16
CA SER A 10 -32.63 -13.49 18.80
C SER A 10 -33.35 -12.52 17.84
N PRO A 11 -34.40 -11.82 18.27
CA PRO A 11 -35.19 -10.88 17.44
C PRO A 11 -34.48 -9.63 16.89
N LEU A 12 -33.14 -9.59 16.82
CA LEU A 12 -32.37 -8.41 16.41
C LEU A 12 -31.81 -8.50 14.97
N GLU A 13 -32.18 -9.54 14.22
CA GLU A 13 -31.64 -9.80 12.88
C GLU A 13 -32.65 -9.58 11.74
N GLN A 14 -33.75 -8.87 12.02
CA GLN A 14 -34.73 -8.48 11.00
C GLN A 14 -34.85 -6.95 10.95
N THR A 15 -34.72 -6.43 9.71
CA THR A 15 -34.83 -5.03 9.27
C THR A 15 -33.64 -4.11 9.53
N GLU A 16 -32.46 -4.46 9.01
CA GLU A 16 -31.55 -3.42 8.52
C GLU A 16 -32.00 -3.09 7.08
N PRO A 17 -32.38 -1.83 6.76
CA PRO A 17 -32.67 -1.46 5.39
C PRO A 17 -31.45 -1.74 4.52
N ASP A 18 -31.67 -2.13 3.26
CA ASP A 18 -30.60 -2.26 2.26
C ASP A 18 -29.84 -0.94 2.16
N ARG A 19 -28.73 -0.81 2.90
CA ARG A 19 -27.91 0.41 2.99
C ARG A 19 -27.19 0.71 1.66
N SER A 20 -27.44 -0.05 0.60
CA SER A 20 -26.87 0.16 -0.73
C SER A 20 -27.43 1.42 -1.42
N THR A 21 -28.63 1.88 -1.03
CA THR A 21 -29.25 3.10 -1.56
C THR A 21 -29.30 4.19 -0.49
N LEU A 22 -28.42 5.19 -0.61
CA LEU A 22 -28.53 6.41 0.19
C LEU A 22 -29.73 7.21 -0.31
N ASP A 23 -30.86 7.10 0.40
CA ASP A 23 -31.99 8.00 0.22
C ASP A 23 -31.65 9.37 0.82
N LEU A 24 -31.39 10.34 -0.06
CA LEU A 24 -31.03 11.72 0.28
C LEU A 24 -32.16 12.70 -0.04
N SER A 25 -33.40 12.21 -0.15
CA SER A 25 -34.58 13.02 -0.49
C SER A 25 -34.79 14.21 0.47
N GLU A 26 -34.40 14.07 1.74
CA GLU A 26 -34.45 15.14 2.75
C GLU A 26 -33.39 16.25 2.53
N LEU A 27 -32.37 16.01 1.71
CA LEU A 27 -31.22 16.90 1.48
C LEU A 27 -31.23 17.56 0.09
N GLU A 28 -32.32 17.44 -0.67
CA GLU A 28 -32.45 17.96 -2.05
C GLU A 28 -32.13 19.46 -2.19
N ALA A 29 -32.36 20.24 -1.13
CA ALA A 29 -32.02 21.66 -1.08
C ALA A 29 -30.52 21.95 -1.25
N HIS A 30 -29.65 20.97 -1.00
CA HIS A 30 -28.19 21.11 -1.10
C HIS A 30 -27.60 20.22 -2.20
N THR A 31 -27.94 20.53 -3.45
CA THR A 31 -27.50 19.81 -4.67
C THR A 31 -25.99 19.54 -4.73
N LYS A 32 -25.15 20.51 -4.31
CA LYS A 32 -23.69 20.34 -4.25
C LYS A 32 -23.27 19.25 -3.26
N LEU A 33 -23.87 19.24 -2.06
CA LEU A 33 -23.58 18.26 -1.01
C LEU A 33 -24.02 16.86 -1.45
N VAL A 34 -25.24 16.73 -1.96
CA VAL A 34 -25.81 15.48 -2.47
C VAL A 34 -24.91 14.89 -3.57
N SER A 35 -24.48 15.70 -4.54
CA SER A 35 -23.56 15.24 -5.59
C SER A 35 -22.21 14.74 -5.06
N ASN A 36 -21.68 15.39 -4.02
CA ASN A 36 -20.41 14.98 -3.40
C ASN A 36 -20.57 13.66 -2.63
N ILE A 37 -21.69 13.46 -1.96
CA ILE A 37 -22.01 12.21 -1.25
C ILE A 37 -22.14 11.05 -2.24
N HIS A 38 -22.85 11.24 -3.37
CA HIS A 38 -22.93 10.20 -4.41
C HIS A 38 -21.55 9.88 -5.01
N LYS A 39 -20.72 10.89 -5.29
CA LYS A 39 -19.33 10.68 -5.75
C LYS A 39 -18.49 9.92 -4.73
N PHE A 40 -18.64 10.24 -3.46
CA PHE A 40 -17.97 9.56 -2.36
C PHE A 40 -18.40 8.09 -2.27
N HIS A 41 -19.71 7.83 -2.26
CA HIS A 41 -20.26 6.48 -2.21
C HIS A 41 -19.83 5.63 -3.41
N GLY A 42 -19.93 6.17 -4.64
CA GLY A 42 -19.45 5.48 -5.83
C GLY A 42 -17.94 5.21 -5.82
N SER A 43 -17.15 6.08 -5.21
CA SER A 43 -15.71 5.83 -5.04
C SER A 43 -15.43 4.78 -3.96
N PHE A 44 -16.19 4.78 -2.87
CA PHE A 44 -16.11 3.77 -1.81
C PHE A 44 -16.47 2.38 -2.34
N ALA A 45 -17.54 2.25 -3.11
CA ALA A 45 -17.95 0.99 -3.73
C ALA A 45 -16.85 0.40 -4.62
N ARG A 46 -16.18 1.23 -5.42
CA ARG A 46 -15.03 0.80 -6.25
C ARG A 46 -13.85 0.30 -5.41
N VAL A 47 -13.54 0.98 -4.31
CA VAL A 47 -12.46 0.55 -3.40
C VAL A 47 -12.83 -0.76 -2.70
N SER A 48 -14.09 -0.91 -2.25
CA SER A 48 -14.58 -2.15 -1.64
C SER A 48 -14.41 -3.32 -2.59
N ALA A 49 -14.92 -3.21 -3.82
CA ALA A 49 -14.81 -4.27 -4.83
C ALA A 49 -13.35 -4.66 -5.12
N MET A 50 -12.44 -3.68 -5.14
CA MET A 50 -11.01 -3.95 -5.29
C MET A 50 -10.41 -4.69 -4.10
N VAL A 51 -10.77 -4.30 -2.87
CA VAL A 51 -10.32 -4.98 -1.65
C VAL A 51 -10.87 -6.40 -1.58
N ASP A 52 -12.15 -6.59 -1.92
CA ASP A 52 -12.78 -7.91 -1.98
C ASP A 52 -12.04 -8.82 -2.96
N THR A 53 -11.75 -8.31 -4.16
CA THR A 53 -10.96 -9.03 -5.17
C THR A 53 -9.58 -9.40 -4.65
N LEU A 54 -8.91 -8.52 -3.89
CA LEU A 54 -7.57 -8.79 -3.35
C LEU A 54 -7.59 -9.77 -2.18
N CYS A 55 -8.66 -9.78 -1.39
CA CYS A 55 -8.87 -10.68 -0.26
C CYS A 55 -9.29 -12.09 -0.69
N ASP A 56 -9.66 -12.31 -1.95
CA ASP A 56 -10.01 -13.63 -2.47
C ASP A 56 -8.88 -14.63 -2.22
N SER A 57 -9.23 -15.74 -1.55
CA SER A 57 -8.29 -16.75 -1.09
C SER A 57 -7.57 -17.39 -2.28
N GLY A 58 -6.29 -17.07 -2.45
CA GLY A 58 -5.42 -17.72 -3.43
C GLY A 58 -4.64 -16.77 -4.34
N ILE A 59 -4.89 -15.46 -4.33
CA ILE A 59 -4.07 -14.50 -5.09
C ILE A 59 -2.69 -14.36 -4.45
N TYR A 60 -2.66 -14.24 -3.12
CA TYR A 60 -1.42 -14.07 -2.36
C TYR A 60 -0.41 -15.21 -2.61
N GLU A 61 -0.87 -16.46 -2.60
CA GLU A 61 0.02 -17.61 -2.80
C GLU A 61 0.55 -17.75 -4.22
N LYS A 62 -0.21 -17.28 -5.22
CA LYS A 62 0.21 -17.29 -6.63
C LYS A 62 1.25 -16.22 -6.95
N LEU A 63 1.48 -15.28 -6.03
CA LEU A 63 2.31 -14.12 -6.25
C LEU A 63 3.79 -14.45 -5.98
N ASP A 64 4.67 -13.87 -6.80
CA ASP A 64 6.11 -13.96 -6.63
C ASP A 64 6.59 -13.19 -5.40
N ALA A 65 7.83 -13.40 -4.95
CA ALA A 65 8.33 -12.76 -3.75
C ALA A 65 8.27 -11.21 -3.81
N GLU A 66 8.48 -10.62 -4.99
CA GLU A 66 8.35 -9.17 -5.15
C GLU A 66 6.89 -8.71 -5.09
N GLY A 67 5.99 -9.44 -5.76
CA GLY A 67 4.57 -9.17 -5.72
C GLY A 67 3.98 -9.32 -4.32
N ARG A 68 4.40 -10.32 -3.52
CA ARG A 68 3.95 -10.48 -2.12
C ARG A 68 4.30 -9.25 -1.28
N VAL A 69 5.52 -8.73 -1.41
CA VAL A 69 5.94 -7.49 -0.72
C VAL A 69 5.08 -6.30 -1.16
N LYS A 70 4.79 -6.15 -2.46
CA LYS A 70 3.90 -5.09 -2.96
C LYS A 70 2.50 -5.22 -2.40
N TYR A 71 1.96 -6.44 -2.35
CA TYR A 71 0.64 -6.75 -1.83
C TYR A 71 0.54 -6.37 -0.35
N ASP A 72 1.48 -6.83 0.49
CA ASP A 72 1.48 -6.55 1.93
C ASP A 72 1.57 -5.04 2.21
N LEU A 73 2.40 -4.35 1.45
CA LEU A 73 2.62 -2.92 1.58
C LEU A 73 1.38 -2.11 1.13
N PHE A 74 0.74 -2.54 0.03
CA PHE A 74 -0.52 -1.97 -0.44
C PHE A 74 -1.65 -2.20 0.56
N MET A 75 -1.85 -3.42 1.05
CA MET A 75 -2.92 -3.75 2.01
C MET A 75 -2.73 -2.99 3.32
N SER A 76 -1.49 -2.91 3.83
CA SER A 76 -1.18 -2.12 5.02
C SER A 76 -1.46 -0.62 4.82
N TYR A 77 -1.14 -0.07 3.65
CA TYR A 77 -1.45 1.32 3.32
C TYR A 77 -2.97 1.55 3.17
N ALA A 78 -3.67 0.65 2.50
CA ALA A 78 -5.10 0.73 2.24
C ALA A 78 -5.89 0.70 3.54
N LEU A 79 -5.61 -0.24 4.45
CA LEU A 79 -6.25 -0.33 5.77
C LEU A 79 -6.08 0.96 6.58
N ASN A 80 -4.84 1.48 6.64
CA ASN A 80 -4.56 2.73 7.35
C ASN A 80 -5.28 3.93 6.72
N SER A 81 -5.37 3.98 5.39
CA SER A 81 -6.06 5.05 4.65
C SER A 81 -7.58 4.98 4.82
N LEU A 82 -8.16 3.78 4.82
CA LEU A 82 -9.58 3.56 5.10
C LEU A 82 -9.93 3.96 6.54
N PHE A 83 -9.06 3.66 7.50
CA PHE A 83 -9.24 4.10 8.87
C PHE A 83 -9.16 5.63 9.00
N TRP A 84 -8.24 6.28 8.28
CA TRP A 84 -8.18 7.74 8.21
C TRP A 84 -9.49 8.34 7.70
N MET A 85 -10.07 7.76 6.65
CA MET A 85 -11.36 8.15 6.09
C MET A 85 -12.50 7.95 7.10
N TYR A 86 -12.52 6.82 7.81
CA TYR A 86 -13.49 6.54 8.87
C TYR A 86 -13.43 7.58 10.01
N LEU A 87 -12.24 7.98 10.45
CA LEU A 87 -12.12 9.04 11.46
C LEU A 87 -12.71 10.36 10.98
N ARG A 88 -12.50 10.70 9.70
CA ARG A 88 -13.07 11.91 9.09
C ARG A 88 -14.59 11.87 9.00
N THR A 89 -15.20 10.72 8.71
CA THR A 89 -16.68 10.60 8.69
C THR A 89 -17.29 10.72 10.08
N LYS A 90 -16.54 10.35 11.13
CA LYS A 90 -16.91 10.59 12.54
C LYS A 90 -16.59 12.00 13.03
N GLY A 91 -16.10 12.90 12.18
CA GLY A 91 -15.74 14.27 12.55
C GLY A 91 -14.52 14.39 13.46
N ARG A 92 -13.74 13.31 13.65
CA ARG A 92 -12.51 13.33 14.45
C ARG A 92 -11.33 13.70 13.56
N ASN A 93 -10.40 14.52 14.07
CA ASN A 93 -9.20 14.88 13.32
C ASN A 93 -8.18 13.72 13.33
N PRO A 94 -7.92 13.07 12.19
CA PRO A 94 -6.97 11.95 12.11
C PRO A 94 -5.50 12.37 12.26
N ALA A 95 -5.17 13.66 12.13
CA ALA A 95 -3.80 14.14 12.32
C ALA A 95 -3.35 14.13 13.81
N GLN A 96 -4.30 14.08 14.73
CA GLN A 96 -4.07 14.06 16.19
C GLN A 96 -3.99 12.62 16.74
N THR A 97 -4.25 11.61 15.92
CA THR A 97 -4.26 10.20 16.33
C THR A 97 -2.98 9.49 15.85
N PRO A 98 -2.63 8.34 16.46
CA PRO A 98 -1.43 7.57 16.08
C PRO A 98 -1.49 7.00 14.65
N ILE A 99 -2.60 7.13 13.93
CA ILE A 99 -2.69 6.69 12.54
C ILE A 99 -1.68 7.39 11.62
N LYS A 100 -1.33 8.64 11.94
CA LYS A 100 -0.32 9.39 11.17
C LYS A 100 1.05 8.73 11.26
N SER A 101 1.44 8.20 12.42
CA SER A 101 2.70 7.46 12.56
C SER A 101 2.66 6.14 11.80
N GLU A 102 1.53 5.43 11.79
CA GLU A 102 1.40 4.19 11.01
C GLU A 102 1.51 4.44 9.50
N ILE A 103 0.90 5.51 8.98
CA ILE A 103 1.06 5.89 7.57
C ILE A 103 2.52 6.24 7.25
N ASN A 104 3.19 6.98 8.12
CA ASN A 104 4.62 7.30 7.94
C ASN A 104 5.49 6.05 7.97
N ARG A 105 5.20 5.11 8.87
CA ARG A 105 5.88 3.83 8.94
C ARG A 105 5.72 3.04 7.65
N VAL A 106 4.52 2.98 7.07
CA VAL A 106 4.30 2.34 5.76
C VAL A 106 5.09 3.04 4.65
N LYS A 107 5.19 4.37 4.67
CA LYS A 107 6.04 5.12 3.71
C LYS A 107 7.52 4.78 3.85
N GLU A 108 8.03 4.63 5.06
CA GLU A 108 9.42 4.19 5.27
C GLU A 108 9.68 2.80 4.66
N TYR A 109 8.69 1.90 4.72
CA TYR A 109 8.79 0.60 4.06
C TYR A 109 8.71 0.69 2.53
N PHE A 110 7.93 1.63 1.97
CA PHE A 110 7.97 1.96 0.54
C PHE A 110 9.36 2.44 0.12
N ASP A 111 9.98 3.34 0.89
CA ASP A 111 11.34 3.82 0.59
C ASP A 111 12.37 2.69 0.65
N LYS A 112 12.24 1.77 1.61
CA LYS A 112 13.09 0.58 1.70
C LYS A 112 12.90 -0.35 0.50
N TYR A 113 11.64 -0.61 0.10
CA TYR A 113 11.33 -1.40 -1.09
C TYR A 113 11.94 -0.77 -2.34
N GLN A 114 11.79 0.54 -2.52
CA GLN A 114 12.34 1.27 -3.65
C GLN A 114 13.87 1.20 -3.68
N LYS A 115 14.55 1.39 -2.54
CA LYS A 115 16.01 1.22 -2.44
C LYS A 115 16.48 -0.18 -2.82
N ILE A 116 15.74 -1.23 -2.44
CA ILE A 116 16.08 -2.62 -2.82
C ILE A 116 15.92 -2.81 -4.32
N LYS A 117 14.84 -2.27 -4.91
CA LYS A 117 14.60 -2.31 -6.35
C LYS A 117 15.70 -1.57 -7.12
N ASP A 118 16.01 -0.35 -6.71
CA ASP A 118 17.05 0.47 -7.33
C ASP A 118 18.44 -0.14 -7.17
N ARG A 119 18.73 -0.75 -6.02
CA ARG A 119 19.99 -1.50 -5.83
C ARG A 119 20.11 -2.66 -6.81
N LYS A 120 19.01 -3.32 -7.19
CA LYS A 120 19.05 -4.40 -8.20
C LYS A 120 19.19 -3.86 -9.63
N THR A 121 18.60 -2.70 -9.92
CA THR A 121 18.57 -2.13 -11.28
C THR A 121 19.76 -1.24 -11.60
N ILE A 122 20.21 -0.43 -10.64
CA ILE A 122 21.25 0.60 -10.77
C ILE A 122 22.45 0.20 -9.90
N MET A 123 22.94 -1.02 -10.08
CA MET A 123 24.21 -1.41 -9.44
C MET A 123 25.35 -0.59 -10.07
N PRO A 124 26.16 0.14 -9.28
CA PRO A 124 27.38 0.74 -9.80
C PRO A 124 28.28 -0.38 -10.34
N ARG A 125 28.40 -0.46 -11.66
CA ARG A 125 29.31 -1.42 -12.29
C ARG A 125 30.71 -0.86 -12.25
N VAL A 126 31.66 -1.65 -11.77
CA VAL A 126 33.08 -1.30 -11.85
C VAL A 126 33.46 -1.21 -13.33
N ASN A 127 34.02 -0.06 -13.74
CA ASN A 127 34.58 0.09 -15.08
C ASN A 127 35.87 -0.73 -15.15
N GLN A 128 35.76 -1.93 -15.72
CA GLN A 128 36.86 -2.89 -15.82
C GLN A 128 38.06 -2.33 -16.60
N ASP A 129 37.82 -1.47 -17.60
CA ASP A 129 38.90 -0.90 -18.41
C ASP A 129 39.74 0.10 -17.61
N VAL A 130 39.08 0.93 -16.79
CA VAL A 130 39.78 1.85 -15.88
C VAL A 130 40.54 1.07 -14.81
N ALA A 131 39.94 0.03 -14.23
CA ALA A 131 40.61 -0.84 -13.25
C ALA A 131 41.87 -1.51 -13.83
N LYS A 132 41.79 -2.04 -15.07
CA LYS A 132 42.95 -2.61 -15.78
C LYS A 132 44.05 -1.58 -16.00
N ARG A 133 43.71 -0.33 -16.34
CA ARG A 133 44.68 0.77 -16.49
C ARG A 133 45.39 1.09 -15.18
N PHE A 134 44.65 1.15 -14.06
CA PHE A 134 45.26 1.36 -12.74
C PHE A 134 46.25 0.25 -12.38
N VAL A 135 45.88 -1.02 -12.58
CA VAL A 135 46.76 -2.17 -12.32
C VAL A 135 48.01 -2.12 -13.21
N ARG A 136 47.85 -1.85 -14.51
CA ARG A 136 48.97 -1.78 -15.46
C ARG A 136 49.92 -0.62 -15.16
N SER A 137 49.40 0.52 -14.72
CA SER A 137 50.22 1.67 -14.31
C SER A 137 50.97 1.39 -13.01
N GLY A 138 50.37 0.68 -12.06
CA GLY A 138 51.01 0.32 -10.80
C GLY A 138 52.12 -0.72 -10.94
N LEU A 139 52.02 -1.60 -11.96
CA LEU A 139 53.04 -2.60 -12.31
C LEU A 139 54.10 -2.08 -13.29
N TRP A 140 54.06 -0.80 -13.65
CA TRP A 140 55.02 -0.23 -14.60
C TRP A 140 56.28 0.25 -13.89
N GLU A 141 57.40 -0.38 -14.15
CA GLU A 141 58.72 0.08 -13.72
C GLU A 141 59.41 0.86 -14.86
N PRO A 142 59.92 2.07 -14.60
CA PRO A 142 60.71 2.80 -15.58
C PRO A 142 62.03 2.08 -15.83
N LYS A 143 62.27 1.66 -17.09
CA LYS A 143 63.59 1.17 -17.50
C LYS A 143 64.63 2.25 -17.24
N ASP A 144 65.66 1.92 -16.48
CA ASP A 144 66.76 2.80 -16.10
C ASP A 144 67.18 3.69 -17.28
N LYS A 145 66.88 4.99 -17.17
CA LYS A 145 67.44 6.00 -18.07
C LYS A 145 68.94 5.99 -17.82
N LYS A 146 69.72 5.36 -18.71
CA LYS A 146 71.15 5.63 -18.83
C LYS A 146 71.33 7.14 -18.94
N ARG A 147 71.72 7.74 -17.81
CA ARG A 147 72.11 9.14 -17.69
C ARG A 147 73.28 9.31 -18.66
N ARG A 148 73.05 10.05 -19.75
CA ARG A 148 74.13 10.46 -20.65
C ARG A 148 74.89 11.57 -19.93
N GLU A 149 76.10 11.27 -19.50
CA GLU A 149 77.13 12.25 -19.13
C GLU A 149 77.69 12.92 -20.38
#